data_AF-A0A441TMN8-F1
#
_entry.id   AF-A0A441TMN8-F1
#
_cell.length_a   1.000
_cell.length_b   1.000
_cell.length_c   1.000
_cell.angle_alpha   90.00
_cell.angle_beta   90.00
_cell.angle_gamma   90.00
#
_symmetry.space_group_name_H-M   'P 1'
#
loop_
_entity.id
_entity.type
_entity.pdbx_description
1 polymer ?
#
loop_
_entity_poly.entity_id
_entity_poly.type
_entity_poly.pdbx_seq_one_letter_code
_entity_poly.pdbx_strand_id
1 'polypeptide(L)' 'FTRRFELADHMTVTGASLNNGLLTIDLVREVPEEMKPRRIAIAKQGGAPKAGQVEKPKQAA' A
#
# COMPACT_ATOMS: atom_id res chain seq x y z
N PHE A 1 -30.33 -4.16 28.12
CA PHE A 1 -29.95 -3.24 27.02
C PHE A 1 -28.68 -3.77 26.39
N THR A 2 -28.56 -3.70 25.05
CA THR A 2 -27.41 -4.25 24.33
C THR A 2 -26.95 -3.23 23.31
N ARG A 3 -25.65 -2.90 23.30
CA ARG A 3 -25.03 -2.10 22.25
C ARG A 3 -24.22 -3.01 21.34
N ARG A 4 -24.35 -2.81 20.04
CA ARG A 4 -23.50 -3.39 19.01
C ARG A 4 -22.78 -2.23 18.32
N PHE A 5 -21.51 -2.44 18.03
CA PHE A 5 -20.66 -1.47 17.35
C PHE A 5 -19.99 -2.18 16.19
N GLU A 6 -19.88 -1.49 15.07
CA GLU A 6 -19.05 -1.95 13.96
C GLU A 6 -17.63 -1.46 14.18
N LEU A 7 -16.66 -2.36 14.00
CA LEU A 7 -15.26 -2.03 14.07
C LEU A 7 -14.78 -1.61 12.68
N ALA A 8 -13.80 -0.69 12.63
CA ALA A 8 -13.15 -0.34 11.38
C ALA A 8 -12.29 -1.51 10.86
N ASP A 9 -11.89 -1.42 9.59
CA ASP A 9 -11.09 -2.45 8.94
C ASP A 9 -9.81 -2.75 9.73
N HIS A 10 -9.54 -4.05 9.88
CA HIS A 10 -8.37 -4.58 10.57
C HIS A 10 -8.23 -4.19 12.06
N MET A 11 -9.34 -3.89 12.73
CA MET A 11 -9.35 -3.75 14.18
C MET A 11 -9.68 -5.07 14.86
N THR A 12 -8.90 -5.41 15.90
CA THR A 12 -9.08 -6.61 16.72
C THR A 12 -9.25 -6.23 18.19
N VAL A 13 -10.17 -6.89 18.89
CA VAL A 13 -10.36 -6.70 20.34
C VAL A 13 -9.27 -7.45 21.09
N THR A 14 -8.59 -6.75 22.00
CA THR A 14 -7.51 -7.33 22.83
C THR A 14 -7.88 -7.43 24.30
N GLY A 15 -8.84 -6.63 24.76
CA GLY A 15 -9.23 -6.58 26.15
C GLY A 15 -10.56 -5.89 26.37
N ALA A 16 -11.13 -6.13 27.55
CA ALA A 16 -12.28 -5.43 28.05
C ALA A 16 -12.16 -5.29 29.58
N SER A 17 -12.38 -4.08 30.09
CA SER A 17 -12.34 -3.80 31.53
C SER A 17 -13.53 -2.95 31.95
N LEU A 18 -14.10 -3.26 33.11
CA LEU A 18 -15.20 -2.51 33.71
C LEU A 18 -14.71 -1.89 35.01
N ASN A 19 -14.62 -0.57 35.06
CA ASN A 19 -14.20 0.15 36.27
C ASN A 19 -15.10 1.37 36.51
N ASN A 20 -15.54 1.56 37.76
CA ASN A 20 -16.43 2.67 38.16
C ASN A 20 -17.66 2.84 37.25
N GLY A 21 -18.22 1.72 36.75
CA GLY A 21 -19.39 1.72 35.87
C GLY A 21 -19.10 2.07 34.40
N LEU A 22 -17.84 2.29 34.01
CA LEU A 22 -17.42 2.51 32.64
C LEU A 22 -16.80 1.24 32.05
N LEU A 23 -17.40 0.74 30.96
CA LEU A 23 -16.84 -0.35 30.16
C LEU A 23 -15.85 0.23 29.14
N THR A 24 -14.59 -0.15 29.26
CA THR A 24 -13.52 0.18 28.31
C THR A 24 -13.19 -1.06 27.50
N ILE A 25 -13.09 -0.92 26.18
CA ILE A 25 -12.74 -2.00 25.24
C ILE A 25 -11.43 -1.61 24.56
N ASP A 26 -10.43 -2.48 24.67
CA ASP A 26 -9.11 -2.25 24.09
C ASP A 26 -9.07 -2.83 22.67
N LEU A 27 -8.78 -1.97 21.70
CA LEU A 27 -8.72 -2.32 20.29
C LEU A 27 -7.31 -2.07 19.75
N VAL A 28 -6.78 -3.01 18.98
CA VAL A 28 -5.54 -2.83 18.23
C VAL A 28 -5.83 -2.88 16.74
N ARG A 29 -5.09 -2.09 15.97
CA ARG A 29 -5.13 -2.16 14.51
C ARG A 29 -3.98 -3.02 14.00
N GLU A 30 -4.31 -4.14 13.39
CA GLU A 30 -3.32 -4.99 12.72
C GLU A 30 -3.16 -4.51 11.28
N VAL A 31 -2.00 -4.00 10.89
CA VAL A 31 -1.74 -3.65 9.48
C VAL A 31 -1.06 -4.83 8.81
N PRO A 32 -1.68 -5.49 7.81
CA PRO A 32 -1.05 -6.56 7.07
C PRO A 32 0.33 -6.16 6.52
N GLU A 33 1.34 -7.01 6.73
CA GLU A 33 2.70 -6.86 6.17
C GLU A 33 2.69 -6.72 4.63
N GLU A 34 1.64 -7.19 3.96
CA GLU A 34 1.47 -7.15 2.51
C GLU A 34 1.24 -5.74 1.94
N MET A 35 0.87 -4.77 2.78
CA MET A 35 0.86 -3.35 2.40
C MET A 35 2.26 -2.74 2.34
N LYS A 36 3.32 -3.48 2.73
CA LYS A 36 4.69 -3.01 2.50
C LYS A 36 4.94 -2.95 1.00
N PRO A 37 5.32 -1.78 0.46
CA PRO A 37 5.67 -1.67 -0.96
C PRO A 37 6.86 -2.59 -1.25
N ARG A 38 6.63 -3.61 -2.09
CA ARG A 38 7.66 -4.55 -2.51
C ARG A 38 8.47 -3.89 -3.62
N ARG A 39 9.80 -3.85 -3.49
CA ARG A 39 10.68 -3.32 -4.55
C ARG A 39 10.69 -4.30 -5.71
N ILE A 40 10.09 -3.92 -6.84
CA ILE A 40 10.21 -4.68 -8.09
C ILE A 40 11.57 -4.38 -8.73
N ALA A 41 12.34 -5.41 -9.05
CA ALA A 41 13.54 -5.26 -9.85
C ALA A 41 13.13 -5.11 -11.31
N ILE A 42 13.43 -3.97 -11.94
CA ILE A 42 13.29 -3.83 -13.39
C ILE A 42 14.46 -4.59 -14.02
N ALA A 43 14.21 -5.80 -14.51
CA ALA A 43 15.18 -6.50 -15.34
C ALA A 43 15.35 -5.71 -16.65
N LYS A 44 16.53 -5.12 -16.84
CA LYS A 44 16.92 -4.53 -18.13
C LYS A 44 17.24 -5.69 -19.07
N GLN A 45 16.21 -6.30 -19.68
CA GLN A 45 16.43 -7.15 -20.84
C GLN A 45 16.97 -6.25 -21.96
N GLY A 46 18.23 -6.49 -22.30
CA GLY A 46 18.95 -5.75 -23.33
C GLY A 46 18.26 -5.89 -24.68
N GLY A 47 17.54 -4.84 -25.06
CA GLY A 47 17.06 -4.62 -26.41
C GLY A 47 17.13 -3.13 -26.67
N ALA A 48 18.18 -2.70 -27.37
CA ALA A 48 18.37 -1.30 -27.75
C ALA A 48 17.10 -0.76 -28.44
N PRO A 49 16.57 0.42 -28.05
CA PRO A 49 15.65 1.11 -28.93
C PRO A 49 16.45 1.52 -30.16
N LYS A 50 16.21 0.84 -31.29
CA LYS A 50 16.56 1.35 -32.62
C LYS A 50 15.79 2.67 -32.80
N ALA A 51 16.40 3.77 -32.35
CA ALA A 51 15.96 5.10 -32.70
C ALA A 51 16.08 5.25 -34.22
N GLY A 52 14.97 5.65 -34.83
CA GLY A 52 14.76 5.66 -36.27
C GLY A 52 15.82 6.44 -37.03
N GLN A 53 16.08 5.94 -38.24
CA GLN A 53 16.73 6.67 -39.31
C GLN A 53 15.94 7.96 -39.56
N VAL A 54 16.57 9.12 -39.34
CA VAL A 54 16.18 10.36 -39.99
C VAL A 54 17.32 10.70 -40.93
N GLU A 55 17.18 10.30 -42.18
CA GLU A 55 18.06 10.71 -43.27
C GLU A 55 17.84 12.20 -43.59
N LYS A 56 18.95 12.96 -43.50
CA LYS A 56 19.38 14.16 -44.25
C LYS A 56 18.44 15.39 -44.31
N PRO A 57 19.04 16.58 -44.16
CA PRO A 57 19.46 17.27 -45.37
C PRO A 57 20.93 17.72 -45.31
N LYS A 58 21.68 17.40 -46.38
CA LYS A 58 23.01 17.95 -46.66
C LYS A 58 22.85 19.39 -47.13
N GLN A 59 23.57 20.31 -46.48
CA GLN A 59 23.66 21.73 -46.79
C GLN A 59 24.31 22.04 -48.15
N ALA A 60 23.91 23.19 -48.69
CA ALA A 60 24.67 24.25 -49.39
C ALA A 60 25.60 23.90 -50.57
N ALA A 61 25.37 24.55 -51.71
CA ALA A 61 26.22 25.60 -52.31
C ALA A 61 25.69 25.95 -53.72
#